data_AF-A0A7W1PW82-F1
#
_entry.id   AF-A0A7W1PW82-F1
#
_cell.length_a   1.000
_cell.length_b   1.000
_cell.length_c   1.000
_cell.angle_alpha   90.00
_cell.angle_beta   90.00
_cell.angle_gamma   90.00
#
_symmetry.space_group_name_H-M   'P 1'
#
loop_
_entity.id
_entity.type
_entity.pdbx_description
1 polymer ?
#
loop_
_entity_poly.entity_id
_entity_poly.type
_entity_poly.pdbx_seq_one_letter_code
_entity_poly.pdbx_strand_id
1 'polypeptide(L)'
;SHWNRLKNIAEKHLPGMPSAKEVEENGLALGEMQRLMMEKIEELYLYSIKLNEELKELRQVNNGSFELRDPLRNITTHKRQSLNQIMENTINDWNWEDFVDNIDEENDAKAALDAHWGASRTYDYFLNRHGRNSYDDKGSEIKCYINTGSFAMGGAVWHGSYATFSNGDYYHNPWVSLDMVAHEIAHGVNEHTAGFNYTAVLGAEKKELDESFADIFGVMVEYYAKPNNGNWIIGEDITNSYNTKVGIRNHENPAFNDPDCFESLQWINANGDSHTRSMVHTRAYYLLSEGDGTTHQNQRGRNYSVSGIGRIKTARIAYHVLEDYFKLKQKYANFKNASFYAMEAARDLFGDCSNELNQVINAFYAVHVINNLPNQAATTEICSVVDGDHEDEVSINAPGINCPVQELIIEPNMHVTYFARFDVVLRPGFHAKAGGNFRAFTAPCIDIGYQGLVINSNQYDEGEENPLIEENSLTVENKRIIAEFDFNIYPNPTNGNFFISNGLNEAFNNVHIKVVNMYGQIYHEEKIRNPDKTISLNLMHLPQGLYVVAVTSNGKEKSKLISVIK
;
A
#
# COMPACT_ATOMS: atom_id res chain seq x y z
N SER A 1 -23.69 -17.68 -45.97
CA SER A 1 -23.89 -18.10 -44.56
C SER A 1 -23.25 -17.14 -43.54
N HIS A 2 -22.22 -16.35 -43.90
CA HIS A 2 -21.56 -15.39 -42.99
C HIS A 2 -22.42 -14.15 -42.64
N TRP A 3 -23.35 -13.76 -43.51
CA TRP A 3 -24.21 -12.57 -43.34
C TRP A 3 -25.31 -12.69 -42.27
N ASN A 4 -25.76 -13.90 -41.91
CA ASN A 4 -26.81 -14.06 -40.90
C ASN A 4 -26.29 -13.96 -39.45
N ARG A 5 -24.97 -14.05 -39.22
CA ARG A 5 -24.38 -14.01 -37.86
C ARG A 5 -24.05 -12.60 -37.38
N LEU A 6 -23.85 -11.64 -38.30
CA LEU A 6 -23.61 -10.23 -37.95
C LEU A 6 -24.90 -9.50 -37.52
N LYS A 7 -26.08 -10.02 -37.85
CA LYS A 7 -27.36 -9.44 -37.44
C LYS A 7 -27.57 -9.47 -35.91
N ASN A 8 -26.95 -10.44 -35.22
CA ASN A 8 -27.13 -10.65 -33.77
C ASN A 8 -26.28 -9.71 -32.90
N ILE A 9 -25.27 -9.03 -33.47
CA ILE A 9 -24.54 -7.96 -32.75
C ILE A 9 -25.45 -6.74 -32.53
N ALA A 10 -26.49 -6.57 -33.36
CA ALA A 10 -27.45 -5.48 -33.23
C ALA A 10 -28.54 -5.73 -32.16
N GLU A 11 -28.86 -6.98 -31.84
CA GLU A 11 -29.97 -7.33 -30.93
C GLU A 11 -29.53 -7.57 -29.48
N LYS A 12 -28.22 -7.58 -29.18
CA LYS A 12 -27.64 -7.73 -27.83
C LYS A 12 -28.16 -8.93 -27.02
N HIS A 13 -28.69 -9.98 -27.64
CA HIS A 13 -29.08 -11.22 -26.95
C HIS A 13 -28.70 -12.47 -27.75
N LEU A 14 -28.57 -13.59 -27.02
CA LEU A 14 -28.18 -14.88 -27.60
C LEU A 14 -29.33 -15.46 -28.45
N PRO A 15 -29.05 -16.09 -29.61
CA PRO A 15 -30.07 -16.76 -30.42
C PRO A 15 -30.77 -17.86 -29.65
N GLY A 16 -32.11 -17.88 -29.67
CA GLY A 16 -32.91 -18.90 -28.97
C GLY A 16 -33.03 -18.69 -27.45
N MET A 17 -32.46 -17.62 -26.90
CA MET A 17 -32.76 -17.17 -25.53
C MET A 17 -33.85 -16.08 -25.57
N PRO A 18 -34.88 -16.16 -24.72
CA PRO A 18 -35.85 -15.09 -24.59
C PRO A 18 -35.18 -13.83 -24.05
N SER A 19 -35.62 -12.68 -24.54
CA SER A 19 -35.11 -11.38 -24.09
C SER A 19 -35.55 -11.09 -22.64
N ALA A 20 -34.80 -10.23 -21.94
CA ALA A 20 -35.18 -9.80 -20.58
C ALA A 20 -36.62 -9.25 -20.53
N LYS A 21 -37.03 -8.53 -21.59
CA LYS A 21 -38.38 -7.98 -21.73
C LYS A 21 -39.46 -9.06 -21.89
N GLU A 22 -39.20 -10.11 -22.67
CA GLU A 22 -40.15 -11.23 -22.84
C GLU A 22 -40.32 -12.05 -21.56
N VAL A 23 -39.23 -12.23 -20.80
CA VAL A 23 -39.26 -12.96 -19.51
C VAL A 23 -40.02 -12.15 -18.46
N GLU A 24 -39.89 -10.83 -18.47
CA GLU A 24 -40.64 -9.92 -17.58
C GLU A 24 -42.14 -9.88 -17.92
N GLU A 25 -42.50 -9.89 -19.21
CA GLU A 25 -43.89 -9.82 -19.67
C GLU A 25 -44.65 -11.16 -19.55
N ASN A 26 -43.99 -12.30 -19.86
CA ASN A 26 -44.68 -13.59 -20.00
C ASN A 26 -44.30 -14.62 -18.93
N GLY A 27 -43.26 -14.35 -18.13
CA GLY A 27 -42.64 -15.34 -17.25
C GLY A 27 -41.95 -16.47 -18.03
N LEU A 28 -41.02 -17.16 -17.37
CA LEU A 28 -40.37 -18.35 -17.93
C LEU A 28 -40.31 -19.44 -16.88
N ALA A 29 -40.75 -20.66 -17.22
CA ALA A 29 -40.72 -21.78 -16.30
C ALA A 29 -39.25 -22.14 -15.94
N LEU A 30 -38.97 -22.37 -14.66
CA LEU A 30 -37.60 -22.64 -14.18
C LEU A 30 -36.94 -23.81 -14.90
N GLY A 31 -37.69 -24.89 -15.16
CA GLY A 31 -37.19 -26.06 -15.89
C GLY A 31 -36.86 -25.77 -17.36
N GLU A 32 -37.59 -24.84 -17.98
CA GLU A 32 -37.33 -24.41 -19.36
C GLU A 32 -36.10 -23.49 -19.44
N MET A 33 -35.94 -22.59 -18.46
CA MET A 33 -34.73 -21.79 -18.29
C MET A 33 -33.50 -22.69 -18.10
N GLN A 34 -33.60 -23.71 -17.26
CA GLN A 34 -32.51 -24.65 -16.99
C GLN A 34 -32.14 -25.50 -18.22
N ARG A 35 -33.14 -25.90 -19.02
CA ARG A 35 -32.93 -26.57 -20.32
C ARG A 35 -32.21 -25.67 -21.32
N LEU A 36 -32.68 -24.44 -21.50
CA LEU A 36 -32.06 -23.46 -22.40
C LEU A 36 -30.63 -23.12 -21.96
N MET A 37 -30.39 -23.04 -20.64
CA MET A 37 -29.05 -22.79 -20.10
C MET A 37 -28.09 -23.96 -20.39
N MET A 38 -28.56 -25.21 -20.23
CA MET A 38 -27.78 -26.41 -20.60
C MET A 38 -27.47 -26.45 -22.10
N GLU A 39 -28.43 -26.13 -22.95
CA GLU A 39 -28.24 -26.05 -24.41
C GLU A 39 -27.18 -25.00 -24.78
N LYS A 40 -27.16 -23.84 -24.11
CA LYS A 40 -26.13 -22.81 -24.31
C LYS A 40 -24.76 -23.20 -23.76
N ILE A 41 -24.71 -23.94 -22.66
CA ILE A 41 -23.45 -24.50 -22.14
C ILE A 41 -22.85 -25.49 -23.13
N GLU A 42 -23.66 -26.36 -23.74
CA GLU A 42 -23.20 -27.29 -24.77
C GLU A 42 -22.70 -26.56 -26.02
N GLU A 43 -23.43 -25.53 -26.47
CA GLU A 43 -23.00 -24.68 -27.60
C GLU A 43 -21.67 -23.96 -27.32
N LEU A 44 -21.47 -23.43 -26.11
CA LEU A 44 -20.21 -22.84 -25.66
C LEU A 44 -19.09 -23.88 -25.61
N TYR A 45 -19.38 -25.10 -25.17
CA TYR A 45 -18.39 -26.18 -25.12
C TYR A 45 -17.95 -26.59 -26.53
N LEU A 46 -18.89 -26.72 -27.47
CA LEU A 46 -18.57 -26.99 -28.89
C LEU A 46 -17.77 -25.84 -29.52
N TYR A 47 -18.08 -24.59 -29.16
CA TYR A 47 -17.29 -23.44 -29.59
C TYR A 47 -15.86 -23.49 -29.04
N SER A 48 -15.68 -23.88 -27.78
CA SER A 48 -14.36 -24.07 -27.15
C SER A 48 -13.55 -25.17 -27.86
N ILE A 49 -14.17 -26.30 -28.20
CA ILE A 49 -13.52 -27.36 -28.99
C ILE A 49 -13.06 -26.81 -30.35
N LYS A 50 -13.96 -26.11 -31.06
CA LYS A 50 -13.63 -25.52 -32.37
C LYS A 50 -12.52 -24.48 -32.28
N LEU A 51 -12.54 -23.61 -31.27
CA LEU A 51 -11.50 -22.63 -31.03
C LEU A 51 -10.15 -23.32 -30.78
N ASN A 52 -10.15 -24.43 -30.02
CA ASN A 52 -8.95 -25.24 -29.81
C ASN A 52 -8.42 -25.89 -31.09
N GLU A 53 -9.28 -26.34 -32.00
CA GLU A 53 -8.88 -26.86 -33.31
C GLU A 53 -8.29 -25.77 -34.20
N GLU A 54 -8.96 -24.62 -34.32
CA GLU A 54 -8.44 -23.46 -35.05
C GLU A 54 -7.10 -22.98 -34.47
N LEU A 55 -6.95 -23.04 -33.15
CA LEU A 55 -5.71 -22.69 -32.46
C LEU A 55 -4.59 -23.71 -32.74
N LYS A 56 -4.91 -25.00 -32.94
CA LYS A 56 -3.94 -26.01 -33.42
C LYS A 56 -3.48 -25.75 -34.85
N GLU A 57 -4.39 -25.32 -35.74
CA GLU A 57 -4.03 -24.98 -37.12
C GLU A 57 -3.17 -23.70 -37.18
N LEU A 58 -3.53 -22.67 -36.42
CA LEU A 58 -2.73 -21.44 -36.28
C LEU A 58 -1.29 -21.74 -35.78
N ARG A 59 -1.13 -22.70 -34.86
CA ARG A 59 0.20 -23.14 -34.40
C ARG A 59 1.07 -23.71 -35.52
N GLN A 60 0.49 -24.48 -36.44
CA GLN A 60 1.24 -25.02 -37.58
C GLN A 60 1.66 -23.92 -38.56
N VAL A 61 0.87 -22.86 -38.69
CA VAL A 61 1.15 -21.72 -39.59
C VAL A 61 2.21 -20.78 -39.00
N ASN A 62 2.26 -20.59 -37.68
CA ASN A 62 3.26 -19.75 -36.99
C ASN A 62 4.59 -20.49 -36.69
N ASN A 63 4.85 -21.62 -37.35
CA ASN A 63 6.13 -22.35 -37.24
C ASN A 63 6.51 -22.78 -35.81
N GLY A 64 5.52 -22.98 -34.92
CA GLY A 64 5.73 -23.42 -33.53
C GLY A 64 6.11 -22.32 -32.52
N SER A 65 6.22 -21.07 -32.97
CA SER A 65 6.62 -19.91 -32.18
C SER A 65 5.40 -19.27 -31.49
N PHE A 66 5.53 -18.87 -30.22
CA PHE A 66 4.45 -18.25 -29.45
C PHE A 66 4.94 -17.16 -28.49
N GLU A 67 4.04 -16.23 -28.14
CA GLU A 67 4.29 -15.19 -27.14
C GLU A 67 3.77 -15.62 -25.77
N LEU A 68 4.60 -15.55 -24.73
CA LEU A 68 4.14 -15.72 -23.36
C LEU A 68 3.52 -14.39 -22.90
N ARG A 69 2.19 -14.29 -23.05
CA ARG A 69 1.41 -13.06 -22.87
C ARG A 69 0.08 -13.29 -22.15
N ASP A 70 -0.25 -12.45 -21.18
CA ASP A 70 -1.59 -12.31 -20.59
C ASP A 70 -2.22 -10.98 -21.08
N PRO A 71 -3.13 -11.02 -22.07
CA PRO A 71 -3.76 -9.82 -22.60
C PRO A 71 -4.81 -9.20 -21.67
N LEU A 72 -5.31 -9.95 -20.67
CA LEU A 72 -6.29 -9.43 -19.71
C LEU A 72 -5.62 -8.51 -18.69
N ARG A 73 -4.39 -8.86 -18.28
CA ARG A 73 -3.58 -8.11 -17.31
C ARG A 73 -2.50 -7.24 -17.96
N ASN A 74 -2.34 -7.35 -19.28
CA ASN A 74 -1.30 -6.72 -20.07
C ASN A 74 0.11 -7.08 -19.57
N ILE A 75 0.43 -8.38 -19.53
CA ILE A 75 1.71 -8.92 -19.05
C ILE A 75 2.43 -9.64 -20.19
N THR A 76 3.72 -9.43 -20.34
CA THR A 76 4.58 -10.18 -21.26
C THR A 76 5.86 -10.66 -20.58
N THR A 77 6.28 -11.88 -20.93
CA THR A 77 7.54 -12.45 -20.43
C THR A 77 8.46 -12.81 -21.59
N HIS A 78 9.70 -12.34 -21.53
CA HIS A 78 10.67 -12.39 -22.62
C HIS A 78 11.92 -13.15 -22.18
N LYS A 79 12.53 -13.91 -23.09
CA LYS A 79 13.82 -14.57 -22.90
C LYS A 79 14.93 -13.74 -23.54
N ARG A 80 15.85 -13.21 -22.73
CA ARG A 80 17.06 -12.58 -23.27
C ARG A 80 17.89 -13.64 -24.00
N GLN A 81 18.26 -13.38 -25.25
CA GLN A 81 19.01 -14.34 -26.09
C GLN A 81 20.53 -14.15 -25.96
N SER A 82 20.98 -12.95 -25.62
CA SER A 82 22.40 -12.63 -25.47
C SER A 82 22.62 -11.49 -24.48
N LEU A 83 23.74 -11.52 -23.74
CA LEU A 83 24.16 -10.47 -22.81
C LEU A 83 24.45 -9.10 -23.48
N ASN A 84 24.61 -9.06 -24.80
CA ASN A 84 24.77 -7.80 -25.55
C ASN A 84 23.45 -7.25 -26.09
N GLN A 85 22.35 -7.99 -25.93
CA GLN A 85 21.03 -7.56 -26.38
C GLN A 85 20.46 -6.45 -25.48
N ILE A 86 19.89 -5.43 -26.12
CA ILE A 86 19.09 -4.39 -25.47
C ILE A 86 17.73 -5.00 -25.10
N MET A 87 17.30 -4.85 -23.84
CA MET A 87 16.08 -5.51 -23.32
C MET A 87 14.84 -5.18 -24.15
N GLU A 88 14.64 -3.91 -24.49
CA GLU A 88 13.52 -3.42 -25.30
C GLU A 88 13.43 -4.04 -26.70
N ASN A 89 14.56 -4.56 -27.23
CA ASN A 89 14.63 -5.23 -28.54
C ASN A 89 14.52 -6.75 -28.43
N THR A 90 14.28 -7.29 -27.24
CA THR A 90 14.05 -8.72 -27.04
C THR A 90 12.64 -9.06 -27.50
N ILE A 91 12.53 -10.02 -28.40
CA ILE A 91 11.26 -10.47 -28.95
C ILE A 91 10.68 -11.50 -27.98
N ASN A 92 9.38 -11.43 -27.74
CA ASN A 92 8.63 -12.44 -26.98
C ASN A 92 8.40 -13.68 -27.86
N ASP A 93 9.46 -14.39 -28.20
CA ASP A 93 9.38 -15.56 -29.08
C ASP A 93 9.85 -16.81 -28.34
N TRP A 94 8.90 -17.66 -28.01
CA TRP A 94 9.09 -18.91 -27.29
C TRP A 94 8.80 -20.10 -28.19
N ASN A 95 9.57 -21.17 -28.03
CA ASN A 95 9.27 -22.43 -28.69
C ASN A 95 8.31 -23.25 -27.84
N TRP A 96 7.20 -23.73 -28.43
CA TRP A 96 6.17 -24.51 -27.75
C TRP A 96 6.72 -25.76 -27.05
N GLU A 97 7.72 -26.41 -27.65
CA GLU A 97 8.33 -27.63 -27.12
C GLU A 97 9.00 -27.41 -25.75
N ASP A 98 9.55 -26.22 -25.51
CA ASP A 98 10.20 -25.82 -24.24
C ASP A 98 9.23 -25.93 -23.04
N PHE A 99 7.92 -25.77 -23.27
CA PHE A 99 6.89 -25.72 -22.22
C PHE A 99 6.10 -27.01 -22.06
N VAL A 100 6.08 -27.87 -23.08
CA VAL A 100 5.23 -29.07 -23.08
C VAL A 100 6.05 -30.35 -22.98
N ASP A 101 7.15 -30.42 -23.71
CA ASP A 101 7.93 -31.65 -23.85
C ASP A 101 9.24 -31.58 -23.04
N ASN A 102 9.84 -30.38 -22.93
CA ASN A 102 11.17 -30.20 -22.32
C ASN A 102 11.16 -29.39 -21.02
N ILE A 103 9.97 -29.13 -20.44
CA ILE A 103 9.86 -28.22 -19.29
C ILE A 103 10.77 -28.62 -18.13
N ASP A 104 11.00 -29.91 -17.90
CA ASP A 104 11.87 -30.40 -16.83
C ASP A 104 13.37 -30.28 -17.10
N GLU A 105 13.76 -30.10 -18.36
CA GLU A 105 15.15 -29.96 -18.80
C GLU A 105 15.54 -28.50 -19.04
N GLU A 106 14.57 -27.58 -19.14
CA GLU A 106 14.80 -26.17 -19.48
C GLU A 106 14.47 -25.20 -18.33
N ASN A 107 15.51 -24.80 -17.59
CA ASN A 107 15.40 -23.86 -16.47
C ASN A 107 14.81 -22.49 -16.88
N ASP A 108 15.05 -22.04 -18.11
CA ASP A 108 14.55 -20.76 -18.61
C ASP A 108 13.03 -20.76 -18.81
N ALA A 109 12.46 -21.87 -19.29
CA ALA A 109 11.02 -22.01 -19.47
C ALA A 109 10.29 -22.04 -18.12
N LYS A 110 10.84 -22.75 -17.12
CA LYS A 110 10.32 -22.73 -15.73
C LYS A 110 10.37 -21.31 -15.15
N ALA A 111 11.52 -20.65 -15.24
CA ALA A 111 11.69 -19.27 -14.76
C ALA A 111 10.72 -18.30 -15.45
N ALA A 112 10.45 -18.48 -16.75
CA ALA A 112 9.49 -17.67 -17.47
C ALA A 112 8.05 -17.87 -17.00
N LEU A 113 7.65 -19.12 -16.76
CA LEU A 113 6.33 -19.43 -16.21
C LEU A 113 6.17 -18.85 -14.81
N ASP A 114 7.18 -18.99 -13.95
CA ASP A 114 7.16 -18.45 -12.58
C ASP A 114 7.10 -16.92 -12.59
N ALA A 115 7.88 -16.26 -13.45
CA ALA A 115 7.85 -14.80 -13.61
C ALA A 115 6.49 -14.32 -14.15
N HIS A 116 5.93 -15.00 -15.16
CA HIS A 116 4.65 -14.64 -15.75
C HIS A 116 3.50 -14.82 -14.75
N TRP A 117 3.50 -15.94 -14.02
CA TRP A 117 2.50 -16.22 -13.00
C TRP A 117 2.65 -15.27 -11.81
N GLY A 118 3.87 -15.03 -11.33
CA GLY A 118 4.17 -14.06 -10.28
C GLY A 118 3.66 -12.67 -10.63
N ALA A 119 3.96 -12.17 -11.82
CA ALA A 119 3.45 -10.88 -12.30
C ALA A 119 1.91 -10.84 -12.35
N SER A 120 1.28 -11.93 -12.79
CA SER A 120 -0.19 -12.04 -12.84
C SER A 120 -0.81 -11.99 -11.44
N ARG A 121 -0.20 -12.64 -10.45
CA ARG A 121 -0.64 -12.61 -9.05
C ARG A 121 -0.41 -11.25 -8.40
N THR A 122 0.70 -10.57 -8.71
CA THR A 122 0.96 -9.22 -8.24
C THR A 122 -0.04 -8.22 -8.79
N TYR A 123 -0.33 -8.27 -10.10
CA TYR A 123 -1.37 -7.45 -10.72
C TYR A 123 -2.73 -7.68 -10.06
N ASP A 124 -3.14 -8.95 -9.91
CA ASP A 124 -4.41 -9.30 -9.28
C ASP A 124 -4.49 -8.81 -7.82
N TYR A 125 -3.39 -8.91 -7.07
CA TYR A 125 -3.33 -8.44 -5.70
C TYR A 125 -3.55 -6.93 -5.60
N PHE A 126 -2.78 -6.13 -6.35
CA PHE A 126 -2.92 -4.67 -6.29
C PHE A 126 -4.29 -4.20 -6.79
N LEU A 127 -4.81 -4.82 -7.86
CA LEU A 127 -6.14 -4.51 -8.35
C LEU A 127 -7.23 -4.88 -7.33
N ASN A 128 -7.21 -6.09 -6.79
CA ASN A 128 -8.30 -6.58 -5.94
C ASN A 128 -8.22 -6.12 -4.48
N ARG A 129 -7.03 -5.80 -3.97
CA ARG A 129 -6.84 -5.32 -2.58
C ARG A 129 -6.81 -3.81 -2.48
N HIS A 130 -6.29 -3.14 -3.50
CA HIS A 130 -6.02 -1.71 -3.45
C HIS A 130 -6.79 -0.91 -4.52
N GLY A 131 -7.40 -1.59 -5.49
CA GLY A 131 -8.08 -0.92 -6.61
C GLY A 131 -7.11 -0.33 -7.63
N ARG A 132 -5.82 -0.69 -7.56
CA ARG A 132 -4.76 -0.12 -8.38
C ARG A 132 -4.61 -0.90 -9.69
N ASN A 133 -4.67 -0.20 -10.82
CA ASN A 133 -4.56 -0.81 -12.14
C ASN A 133 -3.10 -0.85 -12.64
N SER A 134 -2.42 -1.99 -12.48
CA SER A 134 -0.98 -2.16 -12.74
C SER A 134 -0.08 -1.31 -11.81
N TYR A 135 1.22 -1.28 -12.06
CA TYR A 135 2.20 -0.60 -11.21
C TYR A 135 2.01 0.93 -11.20
N ASP A 136 1.48 1.53 -12.26
CA ASP A 136 1.35 2.97 -12.46
C ASP A 136 -0.08 3.52 -12.31
N ASP A 137 -1.04 2.66 -11.95
CA ASP A 137 -2.47 2.93 -11.91
C ASP A 137 -3.12 3.31 -13.27
N LYS A 138 -2.46 2.98 -14.39
CA LYS A 138 -2.95 3.28 -15.75
C LYS A 138 -3.06 2.03 -16.63
N GLY A 139 -2.85 0.84 -16.07
CA GLY A 139 -2.89 -0.41 -16.84
C GLY A 139 -1.68 -0.60 -17.75
N SER A 140 -0.54 0.05 -17.42
CA SER A 140 0.69 -0.14 -18.18
C SER A 140 1.14 -1.59 -18.19
N GLU A 141 1.80 -1.97 -19.28
CA GLU A 141 2.29 -3.34 -19.48
C GLU A 141 3.34 -3.71 -18.43
N ILE A 142 3.19 -4.88 -17.81
CA ILE A 142 4.22 -5.46 -16.93
C ILE A 142 5.08 -6.39 -17.79
N LYS A 143 6.34 -6.01 -18.00
CA LYS A 143 7.31 -6.80 -18.76
C LYS A 143 8.29 -7.48 -17.82
N CYS A 144 8.46 -8.79 -18.01
CA CYS A 144 9.46 -9.58 -17.31
C CYS A 144 10.50 -10.11 -18.29
N TYR A 145 11.78 -9.95 -17.98
CA TYR A 145 12.88 -10.49 -18.76
C TYR A 145 13.64 -11.53 -17.95
N ILE A 146 13.71 -12.77 -18.45
CA ILE A 146 14.51 -13.85 -17.86
C ILE A 146 15.83 -14.01 -18.63
N ASN A 147 16.73 -14.86 -18.14
CA ASN A 147 18.04 -15.14 -18.75
C ASN A 147 18.94 -13.90 -18.87
N THR A 148 18.90 -13.01 -17.88
CA THR A 148 19.58 -11.71 -17.97
C THR A 148 21.07 -11.73 -17.62
N GLY A 149 21.58 -12.87 -17.15
CA GLY A 149 23.00 -13.09 -16.85
C GLY A 149 23.22 -13.81 -15.53
N SER A 150 24.45 -13.72 -15.02
CA SER A 150 24.82 -14.28 -13.72
C SER A 150 24.41 -13.37 -12.57
N PHE A 151 24.35 -13.92 -11.35
CA PHE A 151 24.07 -13.18 -10.12
C PHE A 151 24.93 -11.91 -9.95
N ALA A 152 26.21 -11.95 -10.36
CA ALA A 152 27.13 -10.82 -10.30
C ALA A 152 26.69 -9.61 -11.15
N MET A 153 25.67 -9.77 -12.01
CA MET A 153 25.08 -8.72 -12.84
C MET A 153 23.76 -8.16 -12.26
N GLY A 154 23.36 -8.58 -11.06
CA GLY A 154 22.23 -7.99 -10.31
C GLY A 154 20.99 -8.88 -10.22
N GLY A 155 21.07 -10.02 -9.53
CA GLY A 155 19.93 -10.82 -9.02
C GLY A 155 18.60 -10.67 -9.77
N ALA A 156 17.65 -9.95 -9.16
CA ALA A 156 16.42 -9.44 -9.76
C ALA A 156 16.40 -7.91 -9.60
N VAL A 157 15.86 -7.19 -10.60
CA VAL A 157 15.85 -5.70 -10.61
C VAL A 157 14.66 -5.14 -11.40
N TRP A 158 14.02 -4.12 -10.84
CA TRP A 158 13.09 -3.22 -11.52
C TRP A 158 13.80 -2.04 -12.21
N HIS A 159 13.48 -1.81 -13.49
CA HIS A 159 14.08 -0.77 -14.33
C HIS A 159 13.10 0.37 -14.69
N GLY A 160 12.07 0.59 -13.87
CA GLY A 160 11.07 1.65 -14.07
C GLY A 160 9.89 1.28 -14.97
N SER A 161 10.09 0.34 -15.91
CA SER A 161 9.02 -0.14 -16.81
C SER A 161 9.04 -1.65 -17.06
N TYR A 162 10.02 -2.35 -16.50
CA TYR A 162 10.18 -3.79 -16.64
C TYR A 162 11.02 -4.36 -15.50
N ALA A 163 10.84 -5.65 -15.21
CA ALA A 163 11.66 -6.40 -14.27
C ALA A 163 12.60 -7.36 -15.01
N THR A 164 13.82 -7.53 -14.50
CA THR A 164 14.82 -8.48 -15.00
C THR A 164 15.15 -9.53 -13.95
N PHE A 165 15.32 -10.78 -14.35
CA PHE A 165 15.64 -11.89 -13.47
C PHE A 165 16.82 -12.71 -14.00
N SER A 166 17.85 -12.86 -13.18
CA SER A 166 19.09 -13.60 -13.50
C SER A 166 18.93 -15.11 -13.35
N ASN A 167 19.88 -15.87 -13.89
CA ASN A 167 19.87 -17.34 -13.89
C ASN A 167 20.28 -17.97 -12.54
N GLY A 168 20.58 -17.14 -11.54
CA GLY A 168 21.15 -17.61 -10.28
C GLY A 168 22.61 -18.04 -10.42
N ASP A 169 23.03 -18.93 -9.52
CA ASP A 169 24.39 -19.41 -9.39
C ASP A 169 24.41 -20.84 -8.82
N TYR A 170 25.55 -21.28 -8.26
CA TYR A 170 25.67 -22.61 -7.67
C TYR A 170 24.75 -22.84 -6.45
N TYR A 171 24.36 -21.78 -5.73
CA TYR A 171 23.57 -21.85 -4.51
C TYR A 171 22.11 -21.45 -4.71
N HIS A 172 21.81 -20.75 -5.82
CA HIS A 172 20.51 -20.20 -6.11
C HIS A 172 20.01 -20.68 -7.48
N ASN A 173 18.75 -21.11 -7.52
CA ASN A 173 17.98 -21.23 -8.76
C ASN A 173 17.91 -19.85 -9.47
N PRO A 174 17.34 -19.76 -10.70
CA PRO A 174 16.97 -18.46 -11.26
C PRO A 174 16.30 -17.60 -10.21
N TRP A 175 16.62 -16.30 -10.20
CA TRP A 175 16.18 -15.34 -9.18
C TRP A 175 14.71 -14.97 -9.41
N VAL A 176 13.86 -15.98 -9.49
CA VAL A 176 12.44 -15.91 -9.77
C VAL A 176 11.73 -16.74 -8.71
N SER A 177 11.12 -16.05 -7.76
CA SER A 177 10.12 -16.58 -6.84
C SER A 177 8.95 -15.60 -6.78
N LEU A 178 7.81 -16.07 -6.27
CA LEU A 178 6.57 -15.28 -6.28
C LEU A 178 6.73 -13.96 -5.53
N ASP A 179 7.35 -14.01 -4.35
CA ASP A 179 7.65 -12.86 -3.50
C ASP A 179 8.70 -11.92 -4.15
N MET A 180 9.72 -12.45 -4.83
CA MET A 180 10.71 -11.64 -5.55
C MET A 180 10.12 -10.94 -6.78
N VAL A 181 9.34 -11.66 -7.60
CA VAL A 181 8.65 -11.04 -8.75
C VAL A 181 7.69 -9.95 -8.26
N ALA A 182 7.00 -10.19 -7.15
CA ALA A 182 6.15 -9.21 -6.52
C ALA A 182 6.92 -8.01 -5.94
N HIS A 183 8.09 -8.25 -5.32
CA HIS A 183 9.01 -7.23 -4.82
C HIS A 183 9.47 -6.30 -5.95
N GLU A 184 9.93 -6.85 -7.08
CA GLU A 184 10.37 -6.02 -8.22
C GLU A 184 9.23 -5.16 -8.79
N ILE A 185 8.04 -5.73 -8.94
CA ILE A 185 6.89 -4.95 -9.43
C ILE A 185 6.43 -3.92 -8.39
N ALA A 186 6.58 -4.21 -7.09
CA ALA A 186 6.26 -3.28 -6.01
C ALA A 186 7.19 -2.06 -5.99
N HIS A 187 8.45 -2.16 -6.44
CA HIS A 187 9.26 -0.96 -6.71
C HIS A 187 8.59 -0.03 -7.74
N GLY A 188 7.99 -0.58 -8.79
CA GLY A 188 7.21 0.20 -9.75
C GLY A 188 6.00 0.90 -9.11
N VAL A 189 5.35 0.24 -8.14
CA VAL A 189 4.28 0.85 -7.34
C VAL A 189 4.82 1.97 -6.46
N ASN A 190 5.92 1.76 -5.74
CA ASN A 190 6.56 2.75 -4.88
C ASN A 190 7.01 3.99 -5.68
N GLU A 191 7.52 3.79 -6.89
CA GLU A 191 7.88 4.85 -7.84
C GLU A 191 6.66 5.70 -8.23
N HIS A 192 5.55 5.07 -8.62
CA HIS A 192 4.36 5.75 -9.11
C HIS A 192 3.39 6.17 -7.99
N THR A 193 3.77 5.97 -6.73
CA THR A 193 3.10 6.50 -5.55
C THR A 193 4.01 7.49 -4.86
N ALA A 194 4.93 7.00 -4.02
CA ALA A 194 5.81 7.78 -3.18
C ALA A 194 6.98 8.46 -3.92
N GLY A 195 7.14 8.25 -5.23
CA GLY A 195 8.24 8.80 -6.00
C GLY A 195 9.60 8.21 -5.60
N PHE A 196 9.60 6.95 -5.17
CA PHE A 196 10.80 6.24 -4.70
C PHE A 196 11.57 5.68 -5.91
N ASN A 197 12.23 6.56 -6.67
CA ASN A 197 13.01 6.17 -7.85
C ASN A 197 14.48 5.99 -7.45
N TYR A 198 15.06 4.81 -7.69
CA TYR A 198 16.45 4.44 -7.37
C TYR A 198 17.51 5.28 -8.13
N THR A 199 17.57 6.58 -7.85
CA THR A 199 18.51 7.54 -8.43
C THR A 199 19.55 7.94 -7.39
N ALA A 200 20.71 8.41 -7.84
CA ALA A 200 21.81 8.86 -6.96
C ALA A 200 21.43 10.02 -6.01
N VAL A 201 20.24 10.61 -6.16
CA VAL A 201 19.74 11.76 -5.39
C VAL A 201 18.76 11.33 -4.28
N LEU A 202 18.42 10.05 -4.17
CA LEU A 202 17.64 9.58 -3.01
C LEU A 202 18.50 9.59 -1.74
N GLY A 203 17.97 10.19 -0.67
CA GLY A 203 18.54 10.04 0.67
C GLY A 203 18.50 8.59 1.14
N ALA A 204 19.44 8.19 2.01
CA ALA A 204 19.63 6.80 2.43
C ALA A 204 18.33 6.13 2.93
N GLU A 205 17.61 6.77 3.86
CA GLU A 205 16.36 6.22 4.41
C GLU A 205 15.24 6.08 3.36
N LYS A 206 15.25 6.86 2.28
CA LYS A 206 14.24 6.73 1.21
C LYS A 206 14.44 5.45 0.41
N LYS A 207 15.70 5.04 0.19
CA LYS A 207 16.02 3.75 -0.42
C LYS A 207 15.67 2.59 0.52
N GLU A 208 15.97 2.75 1.81
CA GLU A 208 15.62 1.77 2.85
C GLU A 208 14.09 1.55 2.94
N LEU A 209 13.29 2.63 2.82
CA LEU A 209 11.83 2.53 2.76
C LEU A 209 11.33 1.89 1.46
N ASP A 210 11.95 2.20 0.32
CA ASP A 210 11.60 1.58 -0.97
C ASP A 210 11.76 0.06 -0.94
N GLU A 211 12.93 -0.43 -0.52
CA GLU A 211 13.18 -1.87 -0.27
C GLU A 211 12.16 -2.45 0.71
N SER A 212 11.87 -1.72 1.79
CA SER A 212 10.95 -2.22 2.82
C SER A 212 9.52 -2.37 2.30
N PHE A 213 8.99 -1.39 1.57
CA PHE A 213 7.66 -1.51 1.00
C PHE A 213 7.60 -2.59 -0.09
N ALA A 214 8.67 -2.74 -0.89
CA ALA A 214 8.77 -3.82 -1.86
C ALA A 214 8.73 -5.20 -1.19
N ASP A 215 9.47 -5.41 -0.10
CA ASP A 215 9.42 -6.63 0.72
C ASP A 215 8.03 -6.88 1.33
N ILE A 216 7.42 -5.84 1.91
CA ILE A 216 6.08 -5.93 2.50
C ILE A 216 5.09 -6.42 1.44
N PHE A 217 5.07 -5.82 0.24
CA PHE A 217 4.14 -6.25 -0.80
C PHE A 217 4.52 -7.59 -1.42
N GLY A 218 5.80 -7.94 -1.50
CA GLY A 218 6.26 -9.27 -1.89
C GLY A 218 5.61 -10.35 -1.05
N VAL A 219 5.73 -10.24 0.27
CA VAL A 219 5.09 -11.15 1.24
C VAL A 219 3.57 -11.15 1.13
N MET A 220 2.95 -9.96 1.00
CA MET A 220 1.48 -9.88 0.93
C MET A 220 0.91 -10.49 -0.35
N VAL A 221 1.61 -10.34 -1.48
CA VAL A 221 1.27 -11.04 -2.73
C VAL A 221 1.46 -12.53 -2.56
N GLU A 222 2.51 -12.95 -1.86
CA GLU A 222 2.74 -14.37 -1.63
C GLU A 222 1.59 -15.02 -0.84
N TYR A 223 1.20 -14.43 0.29
CA TYR A 223 0.01 -14.87 1.04
C TYR A 223 -1.29 -14.75 0.26
N TYR A 224 -1.39 -13.79 -0.67
CA TYR A 224 -2.57 -13.66 -1.53
C TYR A 224 -2.67 -14.83 -2.52
N ALA A 225 -1.56 -15.22 -3.13
CA ALA A 225 -1.52 -16.29 -4.14
C ALA A 225 -1.42 -17.70 -3.53
N LYS A 226 -0.74 -17.84 -2.39
CA LYS A 226 -0.49 -19.09 -1.65
C LYS A 226 -0.89 -18.95 -0.17
N PRO A 227 -2.18 -18.81 0.19
CA PRO A 227 -2.61 -18.47 1.56
C PRO A 227 -2.13 -19.40 2.68
N ASN A 228 -1.86 -20.68 2.36
CA ASN A 228 -1.42 -21.70 3.32
C ASN A 228 0.09 -21.91 3.35
N ASN A 229 0.84 -21.34 2.39
CA ASN A 229 2.28 -21.60 2.22
C ASN A 229 3.14 -20.33 2.22
N GLY A 230 2.54 -19.14 2.28
CA GLY A 230 3.30 -17.89 2.41
C GLY A 230 4.04 -17.79 3.74
N ASN A 231 5.12 -17.01 3.75
CA ASN A 231 5.93 -16.77 4.95
C ASN A 231 6.52 -15.34 4.92
N TRP A 232 7.26 -14.96 5.96
CA TRP A 232 7.89 -13.64 6.08
C TRP A 232 9.40 -13.69 5.76
N ILE A 233 9.80 -14.63 4.91
CA ILE A 233 11.16 -14.81 4.42
C ILE A 233 11.18 -14.47 2.94
N ILE A 234 12.09 -13.61 2.52
CA ILE A 234 12.23 -13.23 1.11
C ILE A 234 13.21 -14.18 0.41
N GLY A 235 12.81 -14.75 -0.73
CA GLY A 235 13.67 -15.53 -1.61
C GLY A 235 14.04 -16.91 -1.07
N GLU A 236 13.26 -17.48 -0.17
CA GLU A 236 13.45 -18.85 0.33
C GLU A 236 13.23 -19.90 -0.78
N ASP A 237 12.34 -19.64 -1.74
CA ASP A 237 12.05 -20.57 -2.85
C ASP A 237 13.12 -20.54 -3.97
N ILE A 238 14.02 -19.55 -3.99
CA ILE A 238 15.18 -19.56 -4.93
C ILE A 238 16.39 -20.28 -4.36
N THR A 239 16.41 -20.61 -3.06
CA THR A 239 17.52 -21.37 -2.47
C THR A 239 17.43 -22.85 -2.85
N ASN A 240 18.53 -23.43 -3.34
CA ASN A 240 18.55 -24.82 -3.81
C ASN A 240 18.88 -25.81 -2.68
N SER A 241 18.90 -27.12 -2.97
CA SER A 241 19.10 -28.16 -1.94
C SER A 241 20.40 -28.07 -1.13
N TYR A 242 21.39 -27.29 -1.58
CA TYR A 242 22.66 -27.08 -0.88
C TYR A 242 22.63 -25.93 0.12
N ASN A 243 21.69 -24.99 -0.05
CA ASN A 243 21.42 -23.90 0.86
C ASN A 243 20.03 -24.17 1.46
N THR A 244 19.96 -24.73 2.66
CA THR A 244 18.67 -24.96 3.35
C THR A 244 17.83 -23.69 3.25
N LYS A 245 16.51 -23.80 3.00
CA LYS A 245 15.52 -22.71 2.82
C LYS A 245 15.58 -21.59 3.87
N VAL A 246 16.65 -20.81 3.87
CA VAL A 246 16.94 -19.74 4.83
C VAL A 246 16.47 -18.40 4.26
N GLY A 247 16.35 -18.31 2.93
CA GLY A 247 16.05 -17.08 2.20
C GLY A 247 17.15 -16.03 2.32
N ILE A 248 16.88 -14.85 1.78
CA ILE A 248 17.79 -13.69 1.76
C ILE A 248 17.56 -12.81 2.99
N ARG A 249 16.30 -12.57 3.37
CA ARG A 249 15.90 -11.74 4.51
C ARG A 249 14.77 -12.41 5.27
N ASN A 250 14.83 -12.39 6.59
CA ASN A 250 13.77 -12.95 7.45
C ASN A 250 13.19 -11.84 8.35
N HIS A 251 11.94 -11.45 8.11
CA HIS A 251 11.28 -10.37 8.85
C HIS A 251 10.59 -10.87 10.13
N GLU A 252 10.32 -12.17 10.23
CA GLU A 252 9.78 -12.83 11.42
C GLU A 252 10.85 -13.08 12.49
N ASN A 253 12.05 -13.45 12.05
CA ASN A 253 13.17 -13.75 12.92
C ASN A 253 14.49 -13.31 12.25
N PRO A 254 14.81 -11.99 12.30
CA PRO A 254 16.05 -11.47 11.74
C PRO A 254 17.26 -12.21 12.28
N ALA A 255 18.26 -12.48 11.44
CA ALA A 255 19.49 -13.11 11.91
C ALA A 255 20.22 -12.20 12.91
N PHE A 256 21.16 -12.75 13.67
CA PHE A 256 21.87 -12.00 14.73
C PHE A 256 22.53 -10.68 14.24
N ASN A 257 22.97 -10.64 12.98
CA ASN A 257 23.60 -9.47 12.37
C ASN A 257 22.62 -8.57 11.61
N ASP A 258 21.38 -9.00 11.43
CA ASP A 258 20.35 -8.22 10.76
C ASP A 258 19.65 -7.31 11.77
N PRO A 259 19.38 -6.04 11.44
CA PRO A 259 18.78 -5.12 12.39
C PRO A 259 17.28 -5.39 12.57
N ASP A 260 16.85 -5.57 13.82
CA ASP A 260 15.44 -5.60 14.20
C ASP A 260 14.95 -4.26 14.79
N CYS A 261 15.85 -3.30 14.92
CA CYS A 261 15.67 -2.09 15.71
C CYS A 261 16.44 -0.91 15.13
N PHE A 262 15.77 0.24 15.05
CA PHE A 262 16.31 1.49 14.52
C PHE A 262 17.48 1.99 15.38
N GLU A 263 18.56 2.42 14.72
CA GLU A 263 19.80 2.87 15.37
C GLU A 263 20.40 1.84 16.35
N SER A 264 20.09 0.54 16.21
CA SER A 264 20.82 -0.51 16.90
C SER A 264 22.26 -0.62 16.37
N LEU A 265 23.12 -1.34 17.08
CA LEU A 265 24.48 -1.59 16.61
C LEU A 265 24.49 -2.31 15.25
N GLN A 266 23.59 -3.26 15.05
CA GLN A 266 23.39 -3.97 13.78
C GLN A 266 22.99 -3.00 12.65
N TRP A 267 22.06 -2.07 12.93
CA TRP A 267 21.62 -1.08 11.95
C TRP A 267 22.74 -0.11 11.55
N ILE A 268 23.54 0.31 12.53
CA ILE A 268 24.74 1.14 12.29
C ILE A 268 25.75 0.36 11.45
N ASN A 269 26.05 -0.90 11.83
CA ASN A 269 27.02 -1.76 11.15
C ASN A 269 26.62 -2.15 9.72
N ALA A 270 25.33 -2.06 9.37
CA ALA A 270 24.85 -2.21 8.00
C ALA A 270 25.37 -1.11 7.04
N ASN A 271 26.04 -0.06 7.55
CA ASN A 271 26.78 0.93 6.76
C ASN A 271 25.97 1.61 5.63
N GLY A 272 24.66 1.76 5.82
CA GLY A 272 23.79 2.39 4.82
C GLY A 272 23.31 1.44 3.71
N ASP A 273 23.54 0.14 3.83
CA ASP A 273 22.94 -0.84 2.93
C ASP A 273 21.42 -0.85 3.08
N SER A 274 20.72 -0.54 1.99
CA SER A 274 19.28 -0.37 1.98
C SER A 274 18.54 -1.67 2.26
N HIS A 275 19.00 -2.79 1.70
CA HIS A 275 18.40 -4.11 1.88
C HIS A 275 18.47 -4.59 3.34
N THR A 276 19.56 -4.28 4.04
CA THR A 276 19.75 -4.67 5.45
C THR A 276 19.00 -3.72 6.38
N ARG A 277 19.11 -2.40 6.16
CA ARG A 277 18.48 -1.40 7.04
C ARG A 277 16.96 -1.34 6.91
N SER A 278 16.41 -1.68 5.74
CA SER A 278 14.96 -1.80 5.52
C SER A 278 14.29 -2.80 6.46
N MET A 279 15.05 -3.78 6.98
CA MET A 279 14.56 -4.83 7.87
C MET A 279 13.92 -4.29 9.14
N VAL A 280 14.31 -3.11 9.62
CA VAL A 280 13.68 -2.45 10.77
C VAL A 280 12.24 -2.06 10.47
N HIS A 281 11.96 -1.55 9.27
CA HIS A 281 10.61 -1.13 8.88
C HIS A 281 9.76 -2.35 8.50
N THR A 282 10.29 -3.32 7.76
CA THR A 282 9.55 -4.57 7.49
C THR A 282 9.25 -5.35 8.76
N ARG A 283 10.16 -5.34 9.76
CA ARG A 283 9.93 -5.92 11.09
C ARG A 283 8.75 -5.27 11.81
N ALA A 284 8.60 -3.95 11.72
CA ALA A 284 7.43 -3.26 12.27
C ALA A 284 6.13 -3.75 11.61
N TYR A 285 6.13 -3.92 10.29
CA TYR A 285 4.95 -4.42 9.56
C TYR A 285 4.68 -5.92 9.81
N TYR A 286 5.71 -6.74 10.00
CA TYR A 286 5.55 -8.12 10.48
C TYR A 286 4.82 -8.13 11.83
N LEU A 287 5.33 -7.38 12.81
CA LEU A 287 4.75 -7.32 14.16
C LEU A 287 3.31 -6.77 14.11
N LEU A 288 3.06 -5.76 13.28
CA LEU A 288 1.72 -5.24 13.08
C LEU A 288 0.77 -6.31 12.50
N SER A 289 1.25 -7.13 11.56
CA SER A 289 0.46 -8.20 10.94
C SER A 289 0.19 -9.37 11.87
N GLU A 290 1.24 -10.03 12.34
CA GLU A 290 1.16 -11.33 13.00
C GLU A 290 1.19 -11.19 14.54
N GLY A 291 1.68 -10.07 15.05
CA GLY A 291 1.94 -9.85 16.47
C GLY A 291 3.30 -10.38 16.92
N ASP A 292 3.57 -10.23 18.21
CA ASP A 292 4.76 -10.74 18.88
C ASP A 292 4.59 -12.21 19.33
N GLY A 293 3.34 -12.66 19.54
CA GLY A 293 2.98 -13.97 20.08
C GLY A 293 3.29 -14.11 21.58
N THR A 294 4.47 -13.65 22.01
CA THR A 294 4.93 -13.50 23.40
C THR A 294 5.73 -12.20 23.54
N THR A 295 5.80 -11.60 24.73
CA THR A 295 6.62 -10.39 24.97
C THR A 295 8.10 -10.64 24.64
N HIS A 296 8.65 -9.85 23.72
CA HIS A 296 10.06 -9.92 23.28
C HIS A 296 10.86 -8.69 23.71
N GLN A 297 12.20 -8.81 23.65
CA GLN A 297 13.13 -7.68 23.70
C GLN A 297 13.76 -7.47 22.33
N ASN A 298 13.87 -6.22 21.89
CA ASN A 298 14.62 -5.87 20.68
C ASN A 298 16.14 -5.78 20.94
N GLN A 299 16.94 -5.55 19.89
CA GLN A 299 18.40 -5.40 20.00
C GLN A 299 18.89 -4.24 20.89
N ARG A 300 18.02 -3.31 21.28
CA ARG A 300 18.32 -2.23 22.24
C ARG A 300 17.83 -2.55 23.66
N GLY A 301 17.40 -3.78 23.93
CA GLY A 301 16.93 -4.25 25.24
C GLY A 301 15.53 -3.75 25.63
N ARG A 302 14.77 -3.21 24.69
CA ARG A 302 13.41 -2.71 24.95
C ARG A 302 12.41 -3.85 24.90
N ASN A 303 11.65 -4.01 25.99
CA ASN A 303 10.47 -4.87 26.02
C ASN A 303 9.34 -4.24 25.20
N TYR A 304 8.64 -5.05 24.43
CA TYR A 304 7.45 -4.62 23.68
C TYR A 304 6.39 -5.71 23.66
N SER A 305 5.14 -5.31 23.39
CA SER A 305 4.09 -6.25 23.04
C SER A 305 3.18 -5.70 21.96
N VAL A 306 2.89 -6.53 20.97
CA VAL A 306 2.13 -6.15 19.76
C VAL A 306 1.10 -7.24 19.47
N SER A 307 -0.18 -6.89 19.53
CA SER A 307 -1.23 -7.80 19.07
C SER A 307 -1.42 -7.61 17.57
N GLY A 308 -1.21 -8.66 16.78
CA GLY A 308 -1.38 -8.59 15.33
C GLY A 308 -2.79 -8.17 14.91
N ILE A 309 -2.89 -7.29 13.91
CA ILE A 309 -4.17 -6.84 13.34
C ILE A 309 -4.53 -7.60 12.05
N GLY A 310 -3.65 -8.49 11.61
CA GLY A 310 -3.79 -9.33 10.43
C GLY A 310 -3.33 -8.66 9.14
N ARG A 311 -2.80 -9.49 8.24
CA ARG A 311 -2.19 -9.13 6.95
C ARG A 311 -2.99 -8.14 6.11
N ILE A 312 -4.31 -8.34 5.99
CA ILE A 312 -5.15 -7.51 5.11
C ILE A 312 -5.18 -6.05 5.61
N LYS A 313 -5.32 -5.83 6.91
CA LYS A 313 -5.35 -4.47 7.49
C LYS A 313 -3.97 -3.83 7.43
N THR A 314 -2.93 -4.60 7.76
CA THR A 314 -1.53 -4.18 7.65
C THR A 314 -1.16 -3.73 6.24
N ALA A 315 -1.50 -4.53 5.22
CA ALA A 315 -1.29 -4.19 3.82
C ALA A 315 -2.05 -2.93 3.39
N ARG A 316 -3.28 -2.72 3.91
CA ARG A 316 -4.06 -1.52 3.62
C ARG A 316 -3.42 -0.27 4.21
N ILE A 317 -2.90 -0.34 5.44
CA ILE A 317 -2.13 0.74 6.07
C ILE A 317 -0.89 1.04 5.22
N ALA A 318 -0.11 0.02 4.86
CA ALA A 318 1.11 0.19 4.06
C ALA A 318 0.83 0.90 2.73
N TYR A 319 -0.22 0.48 2.01
CA TYR A 319 -0.60 1.07 0.73
C TYR A 319 -1.08 2.53 0.88
N HIS A 320 -1.90 2.81 1.90
CA HIS A 320 -2.39 4.17 2.20
C HIS A 320 -1.24 5.12 2.57
N VAL A 321 -0.20 4.63 3.26
CA VAL A 321 1.02 5.42 3.52
C VAL A 321 1.72 5.83 2.22
N LEU A 322 1.84 4.93 1.25
CA LEU A 322 2.46 5.25 -0.05
C LEU A 322 1.59 6.17 -0.91
N GLU A 323 0.33 5.80 -1.13
CA GLU A 323 -0.57 6.44 -2.09
C GLU A 323 -1.04 7.82 -1.62
N ASP A 324 -1.39 7.97 -0.34
CA ASP A 324 -2.07 9.17 0.14
C ASP A 324 -1.12 10.13 0.90
N TYR A 325 -0.09 9.59 1.55
CA TYR A 325 0.88 10.40 2.30
C TYR A 325 2.16 10.66 1.51
N PHE A 326 2.96 9.63 1.21
CA PHE A 326 4.26 9.85 0.59
C PHE A 326 4.17 10.39 -0.84
N LYS A 327 3.12 10.08 -1.60
CA LYS A 327 2.88 10.66 -2.93
C LYS A 327 2.91 12.19 -2.95
N LEU A 328 2.43 12.83 -1.88
CA LEU A 328 2.43 14.29 -1.74
C LEU A 328 3.62 14.81 -0.91
N LYS A 329 4.28 13.94 -0.14
CA LYS A 329 5.27 14.31 0.89
C LYS A 329 6.63 13.61 0.73
N GLN A 330 6.96 13.16 -0.48
CA GLN A 330 8.15 12.35 -0.81
C GLN A 330 9.50 12.91 -0.31
N LYS A 331 9.64 14.24 -0.22
CA LYS A 331 10.86 14.92 0.27
C LYS A 331 11.17 14.56 1.73
N TYR A 332 10.16 14.09 2.46
CA TYR A 332 10.23 13.84 3.89
C TYR A 332 10.21 12.33 4.22
N ALA A 333 10.53 11.48 3.26
CA ALA A 333 10.65 10.04 3.49
C ALA A 333 11.83 9.73 4.44
N ASN A 334 11.49 9.30 5.65
CA ASN A 334 12.40 8.76 6.67
C ASN A 334 11.57 7.86 7.62
N PHE A 335 12.21 7.05 8.45
CA PHE A 335 11.52 6.06 9.29
C PHE A 335 10.53 6.70 10.26
N LYS A 336 10.92 7.82 10.88
CA LYS A 336 10.07 8.55 11.84
C LYS A 336 8.77 9.04 11.18
N ASN A 337 8.88 9.65 10.00
CA ASN A 337 7.73 10.11 9.23
C ASN A 337 6.90 8.95 8.68
N ALA A 338 7.53 7.85 8.26
CA ALA A 338 6.79 6.64 7.85
C ALA A 338 5.91 6.11 9.00
N SER A 339 6.43 6.10 10.25
CA SER A 339 5.65 5.71 11.42
C SER A 339 4.48 6.67 11.70
N PHE A 340 4.69 7.98 11.54
CA PHE A 340 3.65 8.98 11.69
C PHE A 340 2.55 8.81 10.63
N TYR A 341 2.91 8.65 9.37
CA TYR A 341 1.94 8.42 8.30
C TYR A 341 1.23 7.08 8.45
N ALA A 342 1.86 6.05 9.01
CA ALA A 342 1.17 4.80 9.34
C ALA A 342 0.10 5.00 10.43
N MET A 343 0.34 5.87 11.40
CA MET A 343 -0.69 6.24 12.39
C MET A 343 -1.84 7.00 11.73
N GLU A 344 -1.54 7.96 10.87
CA GLU A 344 -2.56 8.72 10.15
C GLU A 344 -3.37 7.82 9.20
N ALA A 345 -2.70 6.92 8.48
CA ALA A 345 -3.36 5.88 7.69
C ALA A 345 -4.29 5.01 8.53
N ALA A 346 -3.85 4.55 9.71
CA ALA A 346 -4.71 3.77 10.59
C ALA A 346 -5.91 4.59 11.11
N ARG A 347 -5.75 5.88 11.36
CA ARG A 347 -6.86 6.78 11.74
C ARG A 347 -7.85 6.97 10.60
N ASP A 348 -7.36 7.21 9.38
CA ASP A 348 -8.22 7.38 8.20
C ASP A 348 -9.04 6.13 7.92
N LEU A 349 -8.40 4.96 8.06
CA LEU A 349 -8.98 3.67 7.71
C LEU A 349 -9.87 3.11 8.83
N PHE A 350 -9.48 3.23 10.10
CA PHE A 350 -10.15 2.53 11.21
C PHE A 350 -10.77 3.47 12.24
N GLY A 351 -10.55 4.77 12.12
CA GLY A 351 -11.01 5.79 13.05
C GLY A 351 -10.02 6.05 14.19
N ASP A 352 -10.25 7.17 14.87
CA ASP A 352 -9.54 7.49 16.11
C ASP A 352 -9.81 6.43 17.19
N CYS A 353 -8.83 6.21 18.06
CA CYS A 353 -8.87 5.21 19.12
C CYS A 353 -9.07 3.74 18.68
N SER A 354 -8.94 3.44 17.39
CA SER A 354 -9.01 2.07 16.89
C SER A 354 -7.92 1.19 17.49
N ASN A 355 -8.19 -0.11 17.63
CA ASN A 355 -7.16 -1.07 18.01
C ASN A 355 -6.01 -1.03 16.99
N GLU A 356 -6.33 -0.88 15.70
CA GLU A 356 -5.37 -0.77 14.61
C GLU A 356 -4.37 0.36 14.82
N LEU A 357 -4.83 1.57 15.16
CA LEU A 357 -3.95 2.69 15.50
C LEU A 357 -3.02 2.34 16.68
N ASN A 358 -3.57 1.74 17.74
CA ASN A 358 -2.76 1.35 18.91
C ASN A 358 -1.68 0.35 18.53
N GLN A 359 -1.99 -0.63 17.68
CA GLN A 359 -1.00 -1.64 17.27
C GLN A 359 0.05 -1.08 16.30
N VAL A 360 -0.28 -0.08 15.47
CA VAL A 360 0.73 0.66 14.69
C VAL A 360 1.75 1.30 15.64
N ILE A 361 1.27 2.02 16.67
CA ILE A 361 2.14 2.67 17.65
C ILE A 361 3.02 1.62 18.35
N ASN A 362 2.44 0.52 18.80
CA ASN A 362 3.18 -0.55 19.48
C ASN A 362 4.24 -1.20 18.57
N ALA A 363 3.91 -1.44 17.29
CA ALA A 363 4.83 -2.06 16.33
C ALA A 363 6.04 -1.15 16.02
N PHE A 364 5.82 0.14 15.79
CA PHE A 364 6.92 1.09 15.56
C PHE A 364 7.71 1.42 16.84
N TYR A 365 7.08 1.30 18.02
CA TYR A 365 7.77 1.33 19.31
C TYR A 365 8.67 0.11 19.51
N ALA A 366 8.22 -1.09 19.11
CA ALA A 366 8.98 -2.32 19.21
C ALA A 366 10.31 -2.25 18.45
N VAL A 367 10.32 -1.59 17.30
CA VAL A 367 11.53 -1.40 16.47
C VAL A 367 12.27 -0.09 16.74
N HIS A 368 11.95 0.62 17.83
CA HIS A 368 12.63 1.86 18.25
C HIS A 368 12.55 3.04 17.25
N VAL A 369 11.62 3.03 16.31
CA VAL A 369 11.33 4.22 15.49
C VAL A 369 10.55 5.25 16.32
N ILE A 370 9.67 4.78 17.20
CA ILE A 370 8.99 5.60 18.21
C ILE A 370 9.73 5.47 19.54
N ASN A 371 10.15 6.59 20.11
CA ASN A 371 10.94 6.58 21.34
C ASN A 371 10.12 6.22 22.58
N ASN A 372 8.90 6.74 22.72
CA ASN A 372 8.08 6.56 23.92
C ASN A 372 6.63 6.20 23.54
N LEU A 373 6.02 5.28 24.32
CA LEU A 373 4.60 4.99 24.17
C LEU A 373 3.78 6.17 24.73
N PRO A 374 2.65 6.55 24.08
CA PRO A 374 1.82 7.68 24.51
C PRO A 374 1.35 7.66 25.98
N ASN A 375 1.35 6.49 26.64
CA ASN A 375 0.93 6.32 28.04
C ASN A 375 2.07 6.30 29.06
N GLN A 376 3.33 6.27 28.64
CA GLN A 376 4.45 6.48 29.56
C GLN A 376 4.78 7.96 29.44
N ALA A 377 4.60 8.70 30.53
CA ALA A 377 4.91 10.13 30.67
C ALA A 377 6.17 10.50 29.88
N ALA A 378 5.95 10.95 28.65
CA ALA A 378 6.95 11.38 27.73
C ALA A 378 6.24 12.35 26.83
N THR A 379 6.41 13.62 27.18
CA THR A 379 6.72 14.65 26.21
C THR A 379 7.19 14.00 24.91
N THR A 380 6.38 14.12 23.87
CA THR A 380 6.93 14.06 22.50
C THR A 380 8.19 14.94 22.53
N GLU A 381 9.23 14.64 21.76
CA GLU A 381 10.23 15.69 21.49
C GLU A 381 9.50 16.79 20.69
N ILE A 382 8.87 17.66 21.47
CA ILE A 382 8.27 18.91 21.09
C ILE A 382 9.45 19.86 21.21
N CYS A 383 9.76 20.59 20.15
CA CYS A 383 10.49 21.84 20.32
C CYS A 383 9.56 22.82 21.04
N SER A 384 9.33 22.62 22.35
CA SER A 384 8.50 23.51 23.16
C SER A 384 9.40 24.60 23.73
N VAL A 385 9.17 25.84 23.30
CA VAL A 385 9.53 27.01 24.10
C VAL A 385 8.25 27.44 24.80
N VAL A 386 8.13 27.10 26.07
CA VAL A 386 7.14 27.72 26.96
C VAL A 386 7.81 29.00 27.47
N ASP A 387 7.32 30.15 27.01
CA ASP A 387 7.77 31.44 27.52
C ASP A 387 6.74 31.90 28.56
N GLY A 388 7.05 31.67 29.84
CA GLY A 388 6.22 32.11 30.97
C GLY A 388 6.48 31.31 32.25
N ASP A 389 6.80 32.01 33.34
CA ASP A 389 7.11 31.53 34.70
C ASP A 389 5.93 30.85 35.44
N HIS A 390 5.24 29.89 34.82
CA HIS A 390 4.28 29.04 35.50
C HIS A 390 4.63 27.58 35.25
N GLU A 391 5.17 26.93 36.30
CA GLU A 391 5.35 25.48 36.42
C GLU A 391 3.99 24.75 36.50
N ASP A 392 3.16 24.88 35.48
CA ASP A 392 2.09 23.92 35.21
C ASP A 392 2.49 23.16 33.95
N GLU A 393 2.97 21.93 34.13
CA GLU A 393 3.23 20.97 33.05
C GLU A 393 1.98 20.83 32.17
N VAL A 394 1.92 21.55 31.04
CA VAL A 394 0.98 21.22 29.97
C VAL A 394 1.51 19.97 29.29
N SER A 395 1.20 18.83 29.90
CA SER A 395 1.30 17.51 29.32
C SER A 395 0.34 17.46 28.12
N ILE A 396 0.87 17.69 26.92
CA ILE A 396 0.16 17.32 25.70
C ILE A 396 0.30 15.80 25.60
N ASN A 397 -0.64 15.09 26.22
CA ASN A 397 -0.77 13.66 26.01
C ASN A 397 -0.99 13.46 24.50
N ALA A 398 0.00 12.92 23.80
CA ALA A 398 -0.28 12.18 22.58
C ALA A 398 -1.40 11.19 22.93
N PRO A 399 -2.45 11.02 22.10
CA PRO A 399 -3.62 10.25 22.49
C PRO A 399 -3.15 8.90 23.01
N GLY A 400 -3.30 8.78 24.32
CA GLY A 400 -2.96 7.60 25.05
C GLY A 400 -3.83 6.45 24.58
N ILE A 401 -3.43 5.24 24.96
CA ILE A 401 -4.24 4.01 24.83
C ILE A 401 -5.63 4.13 25.53
N ASN A 402 -5.94 5.24 26.19
CA ASN A 402 -7.27 5.55 26.72
C ASN A 402 -7.95 6.68 25.93
N CYS A 403 -8.89 6.25 25.10
CA CYS A 403 -9.86 7.05 24.37
C CYS A 403 -10.81 7.80 25.30
N PRO A 404 -10.58 9.09 25.52
CA PRO A 404 -11.48 10.08 24.95
C PRO A 404 -10.70 11.14 24.17
N VAL A 405 -11.34 11.77 23.18
CA VAL A 405 -10.83 13.02 22.60
C VAL A 405 -10.72 14.02 23.75
N GLN A 406 -9.53 14.16 24.32
CA GLN A 406 -9.31 15.11 25.41
C GLN A 406 -9.47 16.49 24.77
N GLU A 407 -10.48 17.25 25.20
CA GLU A 407 -10.64 18.63 24.76
C GLU A 407 -9.36 19.38 25.14
N LEU A 408 -8.60 19.83 24.15
CA LEU A 408 -7.46 20.69 24.37
C LEU A 408 -7.98 22.12 24.41
N ILE A 409 -8.25 22.61 25.62
CA ILE A 409 -8.76 23.96 25.83
C ILE A 409 -7.61 24.89 26.25
N ILE A 410 -7.32 25.89 25.43
CA ILE A 410 -6.41 26.97 25.78
C ILE A 410 -7.21 28.00 26.59
N GLU A 411 -6.98 28.00 27.89
CA GLU A 411 -7.60 28.92 28.85
C GLU A 411 -7.16 30.38 28.63
N PRO A 412 -7.96 31.36 29.11
CA PRO A 412 -7.58 32.76 29.08
C PRO A 412 -6.21 33.00 29.74
N ASN A 413 -5.37 33.84 29.12
CA ASN A 413 -3.98 34.15 29.51
C ASN A 413 -2.94 33.04 29.30
N MET A 414 -3.31 31.89 28.74
CA MET A 414 -2.31 30.91 28.31
C MET A 414 -1.73 31.28 26.94
N HIS A 415 -0.42 31.15 26.80
CA HIS A 415 0.32 31.35 25.56
C HIS A 415 0.96 30.03 25.15
N VAL A 416 0.35 29.36 24.17
CA VAL A 416 0.85 28.08 23.66
C VAL A 416 1.47 28.33 22.30
N THR A 417 2.77 28.05 22.18
CA THR A 417 3.47 28.09 20.89
C THR A 417 3.94 26.69 20.52
N TYR A 418 3.53 26.22 19.34
CA TYR A 418 3.85 24.90 18.83
C TYR A 418 4.77 25.01 17.61
N PHE A 419 5.81 24.20 17.56
CA PHE A 419 6.67 24.07 16.38
C PHE A 419 6.56 22.64 15.85
N ALA A 420 6.02 22.51 14.64
CA ALA A 420 6.03 21.26 13.88
C ALA A 420 7.05 21.35 12.76
N ARG A 421 7.55 20.18 12.35
CA ARG A 421 8.43 20.10 11.19
C ARG A 421 7.69 20.30 9.87
N PHE A 422 6.44 19.83 9.76
CA PHE A 422 5.71 19.77 8.48
C PHE A 422 4.27 20.28 8.57
N ASP A 423 3.46 19.70 9.44
CA ASP A 423 2.04 20.03 9.55
C ASP A 423 1.66 20.17 11.03
N VAL A 424 0.80 21.15 11.34
CA VAL A 424 0.13 21.26 12.63
C VAL A 424 -1.34 20.91 12.40
N VAL A 425 -1.72 19.71 12.79
CA VAL A 425 -3.09 19.22 12.65
C VAL A 425 -3.85 19.49 13.94
N LEU A 426 -4.69 20.53 13.93
CA LEU A 426 -5.63 20.80 15.01
C LEU A 426 -6.87 19.94 14.82
N ARG A 427 -7.08 18.97 15.71
CA ARG A 427 -8.22 18.05 15.64
C ARG A 427 -9.46 18.65 16.35
N PRO A 428 -10.67 18.17 16.01
CA PRO A 428 -11.87 18.36 16.82
C PRO A 428 -11.60 18.22 18.33
N GLY A 429 -12.11 19.15 19.15
CA GLY A 429 -11.82 19.22 20.58
C GLY A 429 -10.70 20.20 20.95
N PHE A 430 -9.97 20.74 19.96
CA PHE A 430 -9.12 21.91 20.17
C PHE A 430 -9.97 23.19 20.28
N HIS A 431 -9.86 23.89 21.41
CA HIS A 431 -10.58 25.13 21.67
C HIS A 431 -9.62 26.17 22.27
N ALA A 432 -9.69 27.42 21.84
CA ALA A 432 -9.07 28.53 22.55
C ALA A 432 -10.17 29.45 23.09
N LYS A 433 -10.24 29.61 24.42
CA LYS A 433 -11.16 30.55 25.06
C LYS A 433 -10.70 31.98 24.83
N ALA A 434 -11.63 32.94 24.91
CA ALA A 434 -11.31 34.35 24.74
C ALA A 434 -10.23 34.80 25.74
N GLY A 435 -9.11 35.31 25.22
CA GLY A 435 -7.92 35.68 26.00
C GLY A 435 -6.79 34.64 26.01
N GLY A 436 -7.02 33.42 25.50
CA GLY A 436 -5.98 32.42 25.25
C GLY A 436 -5.31 32.65 23.90
N ASN A 437 -3.99 32.46 23.82
CA ASN A 437 -3.18 32.68 22.62
C ASN A 437 -2.55 31.37 22.17
N PHE A 438 -2.85 30.95 20.94
CA PHE A 438 -2.20 29.82 20.28
C PHE A 438 -1.37 30.31 19.10
N ARG A 439 -0.14 29.83 18.99
CA ARG A 439 0.73 30.02 17.83
C ARG A 439 1.24 28.66 17.39
N ALA A 440 1.26 28.43 16.09
CA ALA A 440 1.78 27.22 15.50
C ALA A 440 2.68 27.60 14.33
N PHE A 441 3.86 27.00 14.30
CA PHE A 441 4.86 27.24 13.29
C PHE A 441 5.22 25.91 12.64
N THR A 442 5.32 25.90 11.32
CA THR A 442 5.94 24.82 10.56
C THR A 442 7.32 25.28 10.13
N ALA A 443 8.38 24.73 10.72
CA ALA A 443 9.75 25.05 10.35
C ALA A 443 10.58 23.76 10.28
N PRO A 444 11.51 23.60 9.33
CA PRO A 444 12.43 22.47 9.36
C PRO A 444 13.19 22.53 10.70
N CYS A 445 12.99 21.52 11.54
CA CYS A 445 13.86 21.31 12.69
C CYS A 445 15.29 21.18 12.15
N ILE A 446 16.08 22.25 12.26
CA ILE A 446 17.52 22.15 12.18
C ILE A 446 17.90 21.29 13.38
N ASP A 447 18.76 20.30 13.18
CA ASP A 447 19.37 19.54 14.27
C ASP A 447 20.10 20.52 15.20
N ILE A 448 19.37 21.06 16.19
CA ILE A 448 19.99 21.63 17.36
C ILE A 448 20.38 20.42 18.18
N GLY A 449 21.56 19.87 17.86
CA GLY A 449 22.23 18.94 18.75
C GLY A 449 22.19 19.53 20.15
N TYR A 450 21.60 18.78 21.08
CA TYR A 450 21.64 19.12 22.50
C TYR A 450 23.09 19.09 22.99
N GLN A 451 23.81 20.19 22.77
CA GLN A 451 24.80 20.72 23.70
C GLN A 451 24.37 22.15 23.97
N GLY A 452 24.04 22.44 25.23
CA GLY A 452 23.34 23.64 25.66
C GLY A 452 23.95 24.92 25.10
N LEU A 453 23.16 25.64 24.30
CA LEU A 453 23.33 27.06 24.07
C LEU A 453 22.39 27.76 25.05
N VAL A 454 22.92 27.97 26.26
CA VAL A 454 22.41 29.03 27.13
C VAL A 454 22.73 30.34 26.42
N ILE A 455 21.79 30.88 25.66
CA ILE A 455 21.87 32.27 25.21
C ILE A 455 21.51 33.12 26.43
N ASN A 456 22.50 33.34 27.29
CA ASN A 456 22.45 34.48 28.20
C ASN A 456 22.51 35.74 27.34
N SER A 457 21.50 36.58 27.46
CA SER A 457 21.27 37.80 26.69
C SER A 457 22.26 38.94 27.00
N ASN A 458 23.57 38.66 27.15
CA ASN A 458 24.54 39.67 27.57
C ASN A 458 25.95 39.61 26.94
N GLN A 459 26.15 38.98 25.77
CA GLN A 459 27.35 39.24 24.98
C GLN A 459 27.04 39.36 23.48
N TYR A 460 26.92 40.62 23.05
CA TYR A 460 27.21 41.00 21.67
C TYR A 460 28.72 40.81 21.47
N ASP A 461 29.12 39.90 20.56
CA ASP A 461 30.41 39.98 19.90
C ASP A 461 30.15 40.22 18.40
N GLU A 462 30.63 41.36 17.93
CA GLU A 462 30.57 41.77 16.53
C GLU A 462 31.56 40.94 15.71
N GLY A 463 31.06 40.14 14.77
CA GLY A 463 31.85 39.68 13.63
C GLY A 463 31.92 38.17 13.45
N GLU A 464 30.82 37.57 13.00
CA GLU A 464 30.82 36.49 12.01
C GLU A 464 29.46 36.50 11.29
N GLU A 465 29.46 36.39 9.97
CA GLU A 465 28.26 36.49 9.13
C GLU A 465 27.26 35.39 9.47
N ASN A 466 26.16 35.76 10.14
CA ASN A 466 24.97 34.92 10.23
C ASN A 466 24.42 34.66 8.81
N PRO A 467 24.08 33.42 8.44
CA PRO A 467 23.27 33.20 7.25
C PRO A 467 21.94 33.90 7.47
N LEU A 468 21.65 34.86 6.59
CA LEU A 468 20.43 35.65 6.55
C LEU A 468 19.20 34.78 6.80
N ILE A 469 18.60 34.94 7.97
CA ILE A 469 17.20 34.59 8.19
C ILE A 469 16.43 35.64 7.37
N GLU A 470 16.05 35.29 6.14
CA GLU A 470 14.98 36.01 5.47
C GLU A 470 13.75 35.89 6.38
N GLU A 471 13.35 37.01 6.99
CA GLU A 471 12.04 37.19 7.60
C GLU A 471 10.95 37.01 6.52
N ASN A 472 10.66 35.76 6.17
CA ASN A 472 9.35 35.42 5.65
C ASN A 472 8.40 35.42 6.83
N SER A 473 8.02 36.63 7.24
CA SER A 473 6.78 36.87 7.95
C SER A 473 5.64 36.35 7.06
N LEU A 474 5.31 35.07 7.23
CA LEU A 474 4.07 34.51 6.74
C LEU A 474 2.97 35.23 7.50
N THR A 475 2.50 36.32 6.90
CA THR A 475 1.18 36.86 7.16
C THR A 475 0.23 35.69 6.99
N VAL A 476 -0.40 35.27 8.10
CA VAL A 476 -1.56 34.40 8.04
C VAL A 476 -2.63 35.23 7.33
N GLU A 477 -2.66 35.14 6.01
CA GLU A 477 -3.89 35.41 5.30
C GLU A 477 -4.92 34.50 5.96
N ASN A 478 -5.96 35.10 6.54
CA ASN A 478 -7.23 34.42 6.81
C ASN A 478 -7.83 33.99 5.46
N LYS A 479 -7.15 33.12 4.72
CA LYS A 479 -7.81 32.26 3.76
C LYS A 479 -8.65 31.34 4.62
N ARG A 480 -9.95 31.64 4.68
CA ARG A 480 -10.94 30.58 4.79
C ARG A 480 -10.57 29.57 3.72
N ILE A 481 -9.87 28.51 4.10
CA ILE A 481 -9.80 27.30 3.31
C ILE A 481 -11.25 26.85 3.28
N ILE A 482 -11.95 27.18 2.18
CA ILE A 482 -13.22 26.53 1.89
C ILE A 482 -12.81 25.10 1.62
N ALA A 483 -12.86 24.25 2.65
CA ALA A 483 -12.56 22.85 2.49
C ALA A 483 -13.44 22.32 1.35
N GLU A 484 -12.81 21.73 0.35
CA GLU A 484 -13.57 20.96 -0.63
C GLU A 484 -14.34 19.87 0.13
N PHE A 485 -15.55 19.56 -0.33
CA PHE A 485 -16.34 18.50 0.26
C PHE A 485 -15.54 17.20 0.19
N ASP A 486 -15.32 16.57 1.35
CA ASP A 486 -14.67 15.27 1.52
C ASP A 486 -15.27 14.54 2.73
N PHE A 487 -15.06 13.23 2.82
CA PHE A 487 -15.61 12.39 3.87
C PHE A 487 -14.71 11.18 4.15
N ASN A 488 -14.74 10.64 5.37
CA ASN A 488 -14.01 9.43 5.72
C ASN A 488 -14.96 8.25 5.90
N ILE A 489 -14.47 7.04 5.58
CA ILE A 489 -15.19 5.79 5.78
C ILE A 489 -14.37 4.89 6.70
N TYR A 490 -14.95 4.46 7.81
CA TYR A 490 -14.30 3.53 8.73
C TYR A 490 -15.29 2.55 9.37
N PRO A 491 -14.85 1.34 9.77
CA PRO A 491 -13.56 0.77 9.42
C PRO A 491 -13.51 0.43 7.91
N ASN A 492 -12.33 0.55 7.30
CA ASN A 492 -12.05 0.17 5.92
C ASN A 492 -10.67 -0.51 5.88
N PRO A 493 -10.57 -1.85 5.72
CA PRO A 493 -11.63 -2.76 5.31
C PRO A 493 -12.76 -2.94 6.35
N THR A 494 -13.96 -3.26 5.88
CA THR A 494 -15.18 -3.45 6.67
C THR A 494 -15.69 -4.89 6.56
N ASN A 495 -16.47 -5.35 7.55
CA ASN A 495 -17.28 -6.55 7.46
C ASN A 495 -18.68 -6.31 6.83
N GLY A 496 -18.88 -5.13 6.26
CA GLY A 496 -20.15 -4.63 5.75
C GLY A 496 -20.81 -3.60 6.67
N ASN A 497 -20.39 -3.46 7.93
CA ASN A 497 -20.76 -2.33 8.79
C ASN A 497 -19.70 -1.25 8.76
N PHE A 498 -20.09 -0.03 8.42
CA PHE A 498 -19.18 1.11 8.41
C PHE A 498 -19.89 2.43 8.68
N PHE A 499 -19.08 3.44 8.95
CA PHE A 499 -19.46 4.80 9.27
C PHE A 499 -18.92 5.74 8.21
N ILE A 500 -19.71 6.75 7.85
CA ILE A 500 -19.32 7.87 6.99
C ILE A 500 -19.29 9.10 7.87
N SER A 501 -18.18 9.81 7.92
CA SER A 501 -18.06 11.05 8.68
C SER A 501 -17.50 12.17 7.83
N ASN A 502 -17.96 13.40 8.08
CA ASN A 502 -17.34 14.60 7.53
C ASN A 502 -16.14 14.93 8.44
N GLY A 503 -14.91 14.84 7.93
CA GLY A 503 -13.68 15.00 8.73
C GLY A 503 -13.50 16.39 9.35
N LEU A 504 -14.35 17.33 8.95
CA LEU A 504 -14.53 18.64 9.56
C LEU A 504 -15.84 18.58 10.33
N ASN A 505 -15.85 19.01 11.58
CA ASN A 505 -16.95 18.97 12.55
C ASN A 505 -18.31 19.60 12.12
N GLU A 506 -18.51 19.90 10.84
CA GLU A 506 -19.72 20.40 10.21
C GLU A 506 -20.70 19.27 9.88
N ALA A 507 -21.97 19.46 10.25
CA ALA A 507 -23.03 18.52 9.89
C ALA A 507 -23.17 18.44 8.37
N PHE A 508 -23.25 17.21 7.87
CA PHE A 508 -23.67 16.92 6.51
C PHE A 508 -25.06 17.54 6.25
N ASN A 509 -25.23 18.27 5.14
CA ASN A 509 -26.52 18.85 4.75
C ASN A 509 -27.07 18.16 3.50
N ASN A 510 -28.19 17.45 3.65
CA ASN A 510 -28.87 16.69 2.58
C ASN A 510 -27.93 15.79 1.76
N VAL A 511 -27.69 14.59 2.28
CA VAL A 511 -26.76 13.63 1.69
C VAL A 511 -27.48 12.59 0.86
N HIS A 512 -26.91 12.24 -0.28
CA HIS A 512 -27.29 11.09 -1.09
C HIS A 512 -26.12 10.11 -1.12
N ILE A 513 -26.35 8.88 -0.67
CA ILE A 513 -25.33 7.83 -0.63
C ILE A 513 -25.69 6.75 -1.63
N LYS A 514 -24.70 6.28 -2.39
CA LYS A 514 -24.78 5.09 -3.25
C LYS A 514 -23.61 4.17 -2.95
N VAL A 515 -23.90 2.87 -2.82
CA VAL A 515 -22.88 1.82 -2.75
C VAL A 515 -23.02 0.96 -3.99
N VAL A 516 -21.97 0.95 -4.81
CA VAL A 516 -21.93 0.22 -6.08
C VAL A 516 -20.76 -0.75 -6.11
N ASN A 517 -20.92 -1.90 -6.76
CA ASN A 517 -19.78 -2.76 -7.04
C ASN A 517 -18.98 -2.25 -8.26
N MET A 518 -17.86 -2.91 -8.55
CA MET A 518 -16.99 -2.56 -9.70
C MET A 518 -17.67 -2.72 -11.08
N TYR A 519 -18.79 -3.44 -11.16
CA TYR A 519 -19.60 -3.58 -12.38
C TYR A 519 -20.70 -2.49 -12.50
N GLY A 520 -20.75 -1.54 -11.56
CA GLY A 520 -21.75 -0.48 -11.52
C GLY A 520 -23.13 -0.91 -10.99
N GLN A 521 -23.26 -2.12 -10.47
CA GLN A 521 -24.50 -2.57 -9.83
C GLN A 521 -24.66 -1.88 -8.47
N ILE A 522 -25.83 -1.28 -8.24
CA ILE A 522 -26.17 -0.60 -7.00
C ILE A 522 -26.63 -1.64 -5.97
N TYR A 523 -25.93 -1.71 -4.84
CA TYR A 523 -26.30 -2.54 -3.70
C TYR A 523 -27.05 -1.77 -2.62
N HIS A 524 -26.84 -0.45 -2.55
CA HIS A 524 -27.52 0.41 -1.59
C HIS A 524 -27.63 1.83 -2.12
N GLU A 525 -28.77 2.49 -1.88
CA GLU A 525 -28.98 3.89 -2.22
C GLU A 525 -29.94 4.54 -1.20
N GLU A 526 -29.50 5.61 -0.55
CA GLU A 526 -30.28 6.31 0.48
C GLU A 526 -30.11 7.83 0.39
N LYS A 527 -31.18 8.58 0.68
CA LYS A 527 -31.15 10.04 0.81
C LYS A 527 -31.48 10.45 2.24
N ILE A 528 -30.55 11.10 2.91
CA ILE A 528 -30.65 11.48 4.32
C ILE A 528 -30.71 13.01 4.44
N ARG A 529 -31.77 13.52 5.07
CA ARG A 529 -31.93 14.95 5.35
C ARG A 529 -31.40 15.26 6.75
N ASN A 530 -30.56 16.27 6.87
CA ASN A 530 -29.90 16.70 8.11
C ASN A 530 -29.32 15.52 8.94
N PRO A 531 -28.49 14.66 8.35
CA PRO A 531 -27.80 13.60 9.08
C PRO A 531 -26.98 14.13 10.27
N ASP A 532 -26.81 13.26 11.27
CA ASP A 532 -25.81 13.45 12.32
C ASP A 532 -24.39 13.61 11.72
N LYS A 533 -23.43 14.06 12.53
CA LYS A 533 -22.03 14.23 12.11
C LYS A 533 -21.42 12.95 11.52
N THR A 534 -21.94 11.80 11.93
CA THR A 534 -21.55 10.48 11.44
C THR A 534 -22.80 9.71 11.00
N ILE A 535 -22.74 9.11 9.82
CA ILE A 535 -23.80 8.27 9.24
C ILE A 535 -23.36 6.82 9.38
N SER A 536 -24.21 5.96 9.94
CA SER A 536 -23.93 4.51 10.06
C SER A 536 -24.66 3.74 8.96
N LEU A 537 -23.94 2.85 8.27
CA LEU A 537 -24.49 1.95 7.26
C LEU A 537 -24.21 0.49 7.65
N ASN A 538 -25.27 -0.31 7.62
CA ASN A 538 -25.19 -1.75 7.87
C ASN A 538 -25.52 -2.54 6.60
N LEU A 539 -24.46 -3.03 5.98
CA LEU A 539 -24.49 -3.81 4.74
C LEU A 539 -23.74 -5.14 4.91
N MET A 540 -23.84 -5.80 6.07
CA MET A 540 -23.19 -7.10 6.33
C MET A 540 -23.58 -8.21 5.33
N HIS A 541 -24.70 -8.04 4.62
CA HIS A 541 -25.13 -8.94 3.57
C HIS A 541 -24.28 -8.85 2.28
N LEU A 542 -23.45 -7.81 2.13
CA LEU A 542 -22.58 -7.67 0.96
C LEU A 542 -21.65 -8.88 0.82
N PRO A 543 -21.51 -9.43 -0.39
CA PRO A 543 -20.43 -10.36 -0.69
C PRO A 543 -19.05 -9.74 -0.42
N GLN A 544 -18.05 -10.58 -0.11
CA GLN A 544 -16.66 -10.14 -0.06
C GLN A 544 -16.25 -9.55 -1.41
N GLY A 545 -15.63 -8.36 -1.41
CA GLY A 545 -15.25 -7.68 -2.63
C GLY A 545 -14.97 -6.19 -2.44
N LEU A 546 -14.66 -5.51 -3.56
CA LEU A 546 -14.48 -4.06 -3.61
C LEU A 546 -15.78 -3.37 -4.02
N TYR A 547 -16.08 -2.27 -3.34
CA TYR A 547 -17.24 -1.43 -3.59
C TYR A 547 -16.82 0.04 -3.60
N VAL A 548 -17.52 0.84 -4.38
CA VAL A 548 -17.40 2.30 -4.39
C VAL A 548 -18.57 2.87 -3.60
N VAL A 549 -18.26 3.67 -2.58
CA VAL A 549 -19.24 4.46 -1.84
C VAL A 549 -19.18 5.89 -2.38
N ALA A 550 -20.23 6.31 -3.09
CA ALA A 550 -20.39 7.67 -3.57
C ALA A 550 -21.30 8.44 -2.62
N VAL A 551 -20.85 9.62 -2.20
CA VAL A 551 -21.58 10.52 -1.31
C VAL A 551 -21.74 11.85 -2.03
N THR A 552 -22.98 12.27 -2.21
CA THR A 552 -23.34 13.57 -2.78
C THR A 552 -23.89 14.47 -1.68
N SER A 553 -23.34 15.68 -1.53
CA SER A 553 -23.80 16.69 -0.57
C SER A 553 -23.68 18.08 -1.20
N ASN A 554 -24.72 18.91 -1.05
CA ASN A 554 -24.75 20.28 -1.61
C ASN A 554 -24.37 20.37 -3.10
N GLY A 555 -24.74 19.37 -3.91
CA GLY A 555 -24.44 19.31 -5.34
C GLY A 555 -23.01 18.91 -5.71
N LYS A 556 -22.16 18.57 -4.73
CA LYS A 556 -20.84 17.97 -4.95
C LYS A 556 -20.88 16.48 -4.67
N GLU A 557 -20.25 15.68 -5.51
CA GLU A 557 -20.10 14.24 -5.32
C GLU A 557 -18.63 13.88 -5.12
N LYS A 558 -18.37 13.01 -4.16
CA LYS A 558 -17.08 12.35 -3.96
C LYS A 558 -17.33 10.86 -3.76
N SER A 559 -16.34 10.05 -4.13
CA SER A 559 -16.40 8.61 -3.98
C SER A 559 -15.14 8.08 -3.32
N LYS A 560 -15.29 7.10 -2.42
CA LYS A 560 -14.17 6.36 -1.83
C LYS A 560 -14.41 4.85 -1.97
N LEU A 561 -13.33 4.11 -2.16
CA LEU A 561 -13.34 2.65 -2.23
C LEU A 561 -13.43 2.05 -0.83
N ILE A 562 -14.26 1.02 -0.67
CA ILE A 562 -14.28 0.17 0.51
C ILE A 562 -13.96 -1.27 0.11
N SER A 563 -13.22 -1.96 0.98
CA SER A 563 -13.01 -3.40 0.88
C SER A 563 -13.89 -4.11 1.90
N VAL A 564 -14.80 -4.96 1.43
CA VAL A 564 -15.61 -5.83 2.30
C VAL A 564 -14.88 -7.15 2.46
N ILE A 565 -14.54 -7.50 3.70
CA ILE A 565 -13.88 -8.76 4.10
C ILE A 565 -14.73 -9.50 5.13
N LYS A 566 -14.79 -10.84 5.05
CA LYS A 566 -15.60 -11.67 5.95
C LYS A 566 -14.75 -12.53 6.86
#